data_AF-A0A7X7HRC6-F1
#
_entry.id   AF-A0A7X7HRC6-F1
#
_cell.length_a   1.000
_cell.length_b   1.000
_cell.length_c   1.000
_cell.angle_alpha   90.00
_cell.angle_beta   90.00
_cell.angle_gamma   90.00
#
_symmetry.space_group_name_H-M   'P 1'
#
loop_
_entity.id
_entity.type
_entity.pdbx_description
1 polymer ?
#
loop_
_entity_poly.entity_id
_entity_poly.type
_entity_poly.pdbx_seq_one_letter_code
_entity_poly.pdbx_strand_id
1 'polypeptide(L)'
;MLCSRLAGSSYGHRSAPAGHVVFSEAPPSDSDRPGRERDDGRVTEVTSLSRTGLDGRPELDDATAAALDRLEAWFRGEQAVVVAFSGGADSAFVAWVATQVMGADRVLCTTAVSPSLPASELDDCRALAAEWHLRWEPVVTDEMDDPAYQRNDADRCYHCKEALGRALGPVASAGGAVVVLGVNLDDLGEHRPGQRSAAERGARFPLVEAGFTKAMVRDASRHLGLRTADKPAAACLASRVPYGTPVTLGVLREVEEAEAGLKALGFGELRVRHYRDMARIEVPVDRMADLVAQRDAVVAAVRAAGYRYVTVDLEGLRSGNLNAALADLGTAVSS
;
A
#
# COMPACT_ATOMS: atom_id res chain seq x y z
N MET A 1 45.48 54.55 9.88
CA MET A 1 45.96 54.45 11.27
C MET A 1 45.74 53.02 11.75
N LEU A 2 46.86 52.33 12.02
CA LEU A 2 47.12 51.03 12.69
C LEU A 2 46.06 49.91 12.65
N CYS A 3 46.31 48.72 12.07
CA CYS A 3 47.21 47.62 12.53
C CYS A 3 46.85 47.09 13.95
N SER A 4 46.83 45.80 14.29
CA SER A 4 47.23 44.54 13.63
C SER A 4 47.16 43.36 14.63
N ARG A 5 47.25 42.11 14.10
CA ARG A 5 47.70 40.82 14.71
C ARG A 5 46.62 39.95 15.40
N LEU A 6 46.29 38.74 14.95
CA LEU A 6 47.01 37.48 14.58
C LEU A 6 47.35 36.56 15.76
N ALA A 7 46.68 35.39 15.78
CA ALA A 7 47.17 34.01 16.00
C ALA A 7 45.92 33.11 16.24
N GLY A 8 45.65 31.98 15.60
CA GLY A 8 46.51 31.03 14.91
C GLY A 8 46.71 29.78 15.77
N SER A 9 45.85 28.75 15.61
CA SER A 9 46.13 27.31 15.82
C SER A 9 44.82 26.54 15.55
N SER A 10 44.62 25.83 14.44
CA SER A 10 45.20 24.56 13.98
C SER A 10 44.76 23.32 14.80
N TYR A 11 44.44 22.25 14.07
CA TYR A 11 43.99 20.89 14.46
C TYR A 11 42.48 20.72 14.70
N GLY A 12 41.76 19.82 14.01
CA GLY A 12 42.17 18.84 13.03
C GLY A 12 40.96 18.20 12.35
N HIS A 13 41.06 18.09 11.03
CA HIS A 13 40.26 17.19 10.21
C HIS A 13 40.36 15.76 10.77
N ARG A 14 39.25 15.21 11.25
CA ARG A 14 39.08 13.75 11.31
C ARG A 14 38.18 13.36 10.16
N SER A 15 38.83 13.00 9.07
CA SER A 15 38.27 12.18 7.99
C SER A 15 37.80 10.86 8.62
N ALA A 16 36.51 10.57 8.52
CA ALA A 16 35.99 9.25 8.80
C ALA A 16 36.52 8.26 7.73
N PRO A 17 36.96 7.06 8.11
CA PRO A 17 37.52 6.12 7.16
C PRO A 17 36.42 5.60 6.22
N ALA A 18 36.72 5.62 4.93
CA ALA A 18 36.00 4.91 3.90
C ALA A 18 35.91 3.43 4.30
N GLY A 19 34.70 2.95 4.55
CA GLY A 19 34.43 1.53 4.71
C GLY A 19 34.71 0.84 3.38
N HIS A 20 35.84 0.14 3.32
CA HIS A 20 36.11 -0.86 2.30
C HIS A 20 35.01 -1.92 2.37
N VAL A 21 34.07 -1.88 1.43
CA VAL A 21 33.23 -3.03 1.12
C VAL A 21 34.11 -4.02 0.38
N VAL A 22 34.51 -5.07 1.08
CA VAL A 22 35.21 -6.22 0.50
C VAL A 22 34.21 -6.95 -0.40
N PHE A 23 34.46 -6.95 -1.70
CA PHE A 23 33.80 -7.85 -2.64
C PHE A 23 34.22 -9.28 -2.30
N SER A 24 33.31 -10.04 -1.70
CA SER A 24 33.44 -11.48 -1.56
C SER A 24 33.26 -12.12 -2.94
N GLU A 25 34.21 -12.99 -3.26
CA GLU A 25 34.36 -13.72 -4.52
C GLU A 25 33.13 -14.58 -4.88
N ALA A 26 32.96 -14.78 -6.19
CA ALA A 26 31.93 -15.60 -6.80
C ALA A 26 32.00 -17.07 -6.34
N PRO A 27 30.85 -17.76 -6.17
CA PRO A 27 30.86 -19.19 -5.92
C PRO A 27 31.32 -19.98 -7.17
N PRO A 28 32.01 -21.12 -6.99
CA PRO A 28 32.52 -21.90 -8.10
C PRO A 28 31.40 -22.53 -8.93
N SER A 29 31.62 -22.61 -10.24
CA SER A 29 30.85 -23.42 -11.17
C SER A 29 31.07 -24.89 -10.86
N ASP A 30 30.00 -25.62 -10.56
CA ASP A 30 30.09 -27.06 -10.31
C ASP A 30 29.28 -27.84 -11.36
N SER A 31 29.95 -28.01 -12.50
CA SER A 31 29.75 -29.10 -13.42
C SER A 31 30.27 -30.39 -12.79
N ASP A 32 29.55 -30.93 -11.81
CA ASP A 32 29.64 -32.33 -11.38
C ASP A 32 28.52 -32.64 -10.37
N ARG A 33 27.35 -33.03 -10.89
CA ARG A 33 26.33 -33.74 -10.09
C ARG A 33 25.83 -34.94 -10.87
N PRO A 34 25.74 -36.13 -10.24
CA PRO A 34 25.27 -37.33 -10.90
C PRO A 34 23.76 -37.20 -11.21
N GLY A 35 23.38 -37.77 -12.36
CA GLY A 35 22.09 -37.58 -13.02
C GLY A 35 20.87 -37.80 -12.12
N ARG A 36 19.94 -36.84 -12.15
CA ARG A 36 18.56 -37.07 -11.77
C ARG A 36 17.77 -37.53 -12.99
N GLU A 37 17.30 -38.75 -12.85
CA GLU A 37 16.29 -39.41 -13.67
C GLU A 37 15.09 -38.48 -13.92
N ARG A 38 14.62 -38.47 -15.17
CA ARG A 38 13.44 -37.72 -15.57
C ARG A 38 12.23 -38.46 -15.00
N ASP A 39 11.53 -37.87 -14.04
CA ASP A 39 10.22 -38.32 -13.60
C ASP A 39 9.16 -37.65 -14.49
N ASP A 40 8.48 -38.53 -15.20
CA ASP A 40 7.53 -38.35 -16.25
C ASP A 40 6.12 -38.19 -15.66
N GLY A 41 5.55 -37.01 -15.87
CA GLY A 41 4.10 -36.84 -15.96
C GLY A 41 3.29 -37.16 -14.70
N ARG A 42 3.24 -36.21 -13.77
CA ARG A 42 2.03 -35.99 -12.97
C ARG A 42 1.63 -34.53 -13.05
N VAL A 43 0.62 -34.27 -13.86
CA VAL A 43 -0.21 -33.07 -13.76
C VAL A 43 -0.82 -33.11 -12.36
N THR A 44 -0.32 -32.28 -11.45
CA THR A 44 -0.94 -32.09 -10.14
C THR A 44 -2.32 -31.49 -10.39
N GLU A 45 -3.35 -32.25 -10.06
CA GLU A 45 -4.73 -31.79 -10.08
C GLU A 45 -4.84 -30.58 -9.14
N VAL A 46 -4.90 -29.38 -9.72
CA VAL A 46 -5.12 -28.13 -8.96
C VAL A 46 -6.55 -28.21 -8.43
N THR A 47 -6.66 -28.62 -7.18
CA THR A 47 -7.93 -28.73 -6.47
C THR A 47 -8.53 -27.31 -6.41
N SER A 48 -9.72 -27.12 -7.00
CA SER A 48 -10.47 -25.86 -6.84
C SER A 48 -10.53 -25.50 -5.36
N LEU A 49 -10.44 -24.23 -5.01
CA LEU A 49 -10.59 -23.81 -3.61
C LEU A 49 -11.91 -24.39 -3.09
N SER A 50 -11.82 -25.34 -2.14
CA SER A 50 -12.91 -26.27 -1.85
C SER A 50 -14.15 -25.52 -1.39
N ARG A 51 -15.27 -25.71 -2.10
CA ARG A 51 -16.59 -25.13 -1.79
C ARG A 51 -17.19 -25.65 -0.49
N THR A 52 -16.71 -26.79 -0.01
CA THR A 52 -17.15 -27.43 1.22
C THR A 52 -16.51 -26.75 2.41
N GLY A 53 -17.34 -26.29 3.35
CA GLY A 53 -16.94 -25.57 4.56
C GLY A 53 -15.75 -26.24 5.26
N LEU A 54 -14.58 -25.61 5.15
CA LEU A 54 -13.42 -25.91 5.98
C LEU A 54 -13.82 -25.61 7.43
N ASP A 55 -13.66 -26.58 8.34
CA ASP A 55 -13.97 -26.57 9.77
C ASP A 55 -14.60 -25.28 10.32
N GLY A 56 -15.94 -25.23 10.37
CA GLY A 56 -16.71 -24.19 11.07
C GLY A 56 -16.81 -22.83 10.36
N ARG A 57 -16.34 -22.71 9.12
CA ARG A 57 -16.46 -21.47 8.33
C ARG A 57 -17.82 -21.36 7.64
N PRO A 58 -18.40 -20.15 7.52
CA PRO A 58 -19.66 -19.95 6.82
C PRO A 58 -19.54 -20.40 5.35
N GLU A 59 -20.57 -21.08 4.85
CA GLU A 59 -20.71 -21.36 3.43
C GLU A 59 -20.82 -20.04 2.65
N LEU A 60 -20.18 -19.98 1.49
CA LEU A 60 -20.31 -18.85 0.59
C LEU A 60 -21.69 -18.90 -0.07
N ASP A 61 -22.33 -17.74 -0.23
CA ASP A 61 -23.53 -17.67 -1.06
C ASP A 61 -23.20 -17.99 -2.53
N ASP A 62 -24.22 -18.40 -3.29
CA ASP A 62 -24.06 -18.83 -4.68
C ASP A 62 -23.41 -17.76 -5.57
N ALA A 63 -23.68 -16.49 -5.30
CA ALA A 63 -23.14 -15.38 -6.08
C ALA A 63 -21.64 -15.21 -5.86
N THR A 64 -21.19 -15.27 -4.60
CA THR A 64 -19.80 -15.18 -4.17
C THR A 64 -19.01 -16.39 -4.62
N ALA A 65 -19.58 -17.59 -4.49
CA ALA A 65 -18.97 -18.82 -5.00
C ALA A 65 -18.78 -18.76 -6.52
N ALA A 66 -19.80 -18.35 -7.28
CA ALA A 66 -19.69 -18.21 -8.73
C ALA A 66 -18.69 -17.11 -9.15
N ALA A 67 -18.57 -16.03 -8.39
CA ALA A 67 -17.55 -15.00 -8.64
C ALA A 67 -16.14 -15.54 -8.38
N LEU A 68 -15.95 -16.31 -7.32
CA LEU A 68 -14.67 -16.98 -7.04
C LEU A 68 -14.29 -17.94 -8.18
N ASP A 69 -15.23 -18.76 -8.66
CA ASP A 69 -14.99 -19.65 -9.81
C ASP A 69 -14.52 -18.87 -11.06
N ARG A 70 -15.15 -17.72 -11.35
CA ARG A 70 -14.75 -16.84 -12.46
C ARG A 70 -13.37 -16.23 -12.24
N LEU A 71 -13.05 -15.82 -11.01
CA LEU A 71 -11.75 -15.26 -10.67
C LEU A 71 -10.63 -16.31 -10.82
N GLU A 72 -10.85 -17.53 -10.35
CA GLU A 72 -9.90 -18.62 -10.55
C GLU A 72 -9.72 -18.92 -12.05
N ALA A 73 -10.82 -18.98 -12.82
CA ALA A 73 -10.75 -19.18 -14.27
C ALA A 73 -9.98 -18.07 -14.97
N TRP A 74 -10.14 -16.82 -14.53
CA TRP A 74 -9.37 -15.67 -15.02
C TRP A 74 -7.87 -15.90 -14.83
N PHE A 75 -7.43 -16.23 -13.61
CA PHE A 75 -6.01 -16.49 -13.32
C PHE A 75 -5.44 -17.71 -14.06
N ARG A 76 -6.23 -18.77 -14.25
CA ARG A 76 -5.79 -19.93 -15.06
C ARG A 76 -5.51 -19.56 -16.51
N GLY A 77 -6.16 -18.52 -17.03
CA GLY A 77 -5.97 -18.02 -18.40
C GLY A 77 -4.68 -17.20 -18.59
N GLU A 78 -4.10 -16.68 -17.52
CA GLU A 78 -2.92 -15.82 -17.58
C GLU A 78 -1.62 -16.64 -17.54
N GLN A 79 -0.57 -16.15 -18.22
CA GLN A 79 0.75 -16.81 -18.20
C GLN A 79 1.53 -16.51 -16.93
N ALA A 80 1.56 -15.26 -16.49
CA ALA A 80 2.13 -14.80 -15.25
C ALA A 80 1.44 -13.49 -14.83
N VAL A 81 1.47 -13.16 -13.54
CA VAL A 81 0.90 -11.90 -13.03
C VAL A 81 1.85 -11.17 -12.10
N VAL A 82 1.82 -9.85 -12.17
CA VAL A 82 2.40 -8.95 -11.15
C VAL A 82 1.25 -8.34 -10.38
N VAL A 83 1.10 -8.71 -9.12
CA VAL A 83 0.05 -8.18 -8.24
C VAL A 83 0.57 -6.90 -7.58
N ALA A 84 -0.11 -5.78 -7.81
CA ALA A 84 0.10 -4.56 -7.03
C ALA A 84 -0.51 -4.76 -5.63
N PHE A 85 0.34 -5.15 -4.69
CA PHE A 85 -0.01 -5.65 -3.37
C PHE A 85 0.22 -4.57 -2.30
N SER A 86 -0.88 -4.03 -1.75
CA SER A 86 -0.86 -3.01 -0.70
C SER A 86 -1.12 -3.55 0.70
N GLY A 87 -1.31 -4.86 0.85
CA GLY A 87 -1.67 -5.48 2.14
C GLY A 87 -3.09 -5.17 2.62
N GLY A 88 -3.89 -4.42 1.85
CA GLY A 88 -5.32 -4.22 2.10
C GLY A 88 -6.14 -5.43 1.64
N ALA A 89 -7.36 -5.56 2.18
CA ALA A 89 -8.24 -6.73 1.96
C ALA A 89 -8.34 -7.17 0.48
N ASP A 90 -8.61 -6.24 -0.44
CA ASP A 90 -8.78 -6.55 -1.86
C ASP A 90 -7.48 -7.04 -2.53
N SER A 91 -6.38 -6.31 -2.32
CA SER A 91 -5.08 -6.69 -2.91
C SER A 91 -4.51 -7.97 -2.32
N ALA A 92 -4.76 -8.22 -1.02
CA ALA A 92 -4.34 -9.43 -0.33
C ALA A 92 -5.14 -10.64 -0.81
N PHE A 93 -6.44 -10.48 -1.01
CA PHE A 93 -7.29 -11.52 -1.60
C PHE A 93 -6.84 -11.87 -3.02
N VAL A 94 -6.57 -10.88 -3.87
CA VAL A 94 -6.01 -11.09 -5.22
C VAL A 94 -4.66 -11.81 -5.17
N ALA A 95 -3.73 -11.36 -4.32
CA ALA A 95 -2.42 -11.98 -4.17
C ALA A 95 -2.54 -13.45 -3.73
N TRP A 96 -3.42 -13.73 -2.78
CA TRP A 96 -3.66 -15.07 -2.28
C TRP A 96 -4.26 -15.98 -3.36
N VAL A 97 -5.39 -15.58 -3.98
CA VAL A 97 -6.07 -16.39 -5.00
C VAL A 97 -5.16 -16.64 -6.20
N ALA A 98 -4.47 -15.61 -6.69
CA ALA A 98 -3.51 -15.76 -7.80
C ALA A 98 -2.45 -16.81 -7.47
N THR A 99 -1.86 -16.75 -6.27
CA THR A 99 -0.80 -17.66 -5.84
C THR A 99 -1.31 -19.09 -5.68
N GLN A 100 -2.50 -19.29 -5.12
CA GLN A 100 -3.08 -20.63 -4.98
C GLN A 100 -3.42 -21.25 -6.34
N VAL A 101 -3.91 -20.46 -7.29
CA VAL A 101 -4.35 -20.96 -8.60
C VAL A 101 -3.18 -21.18 -9.56
N MET A 102 -2.21 -20.26 -9.58
CA MET A 102 -1.13 -20.25 -10.59
C MET A 102 0.19 -20.81 -10.05
N GLY A 103 0.35 -20.91 -8.74
CA GLY A 103 1.62 -21.22 -8.08
C GLY A 103 2.54 -19.99 -7.93
N ALA A 104 3.36 -19.97 -6.88
CA ALA A 104 4.20 -18.83 -6.51
C ALA A 104 5.24 -18.43 -7.57
N ASP A 105 5.66 -19.35 -8.45
CA ASP A 105 6.65 -19.04 -9.49
C ASP A 105 6.10 -18.10 -10.56
N ARG A 106 4.77 -18.10 -10.77
CA ARG A 106 4.06 -17.35 -11.81
C ARG A 106 3.40 -16.07 -11.30
N VAL A 107 3.53 -15.80 -10.00
CA VAL A 107 2.91 -14.66 -9.32
C VAL A 107 3.98 -13.88 -8.59
N LEU A 108 4.15 -12.61 -8.94
CA LEU A 108 5.00 -11.69 -8.19
C LEU A 108 4.12 -10.65 -7.49
N CYS A 109 4.14 -10.63 -6.17
CA CYS A 109 3.47 -9.61 -5.37
C CYS A 109 4.42 -8.44 -5.13
N THR A 110 3.99 -7.22 -5.44
CA THR A 110 4.84 -6.03 -5.32
C THR A 110 4.18 -4.95 -4.49
N THR A 111 4.91 -4.40 -3.53
CA THR A 111 4.45 -3.26 -2.74
C THR A 111 5.20 -2.01 -3.19
N ALA A 112 4.46 -1.00 -3.65
CA ALA A 112 5.04 0.29 -4.01
C ALA A 112 5.51 1.05 -2.77
N VAL A 113 6.81 1.33 -2.73
CA VAL A 113 7.49 2.03 -1.66
C VAL A 113 7.76 3.46 -2.10
N SER A 114 7.13 4.39 -1.39
CA SER A 114 7.37 5.82 -1.53
C SER A 114 7.19 6.49 -0.17
N PRO A 115 7.58 7.78 -0.03
CA PRO A 115 7.32 8.56 1.17
C PRO A 115 5.84 8.66 1.57
N SER A 116 4.90 8.31 0.67
CA SER A 116 3.47 8.32 0.94
C SER A 116 2.92 7.00 1.49
N LEU A 117 3.73 5.93 1.51
CA LEU A 117 3.41 4.66 2.16
C LEU A 117 3.89 4.70 3.63
N PRO A 118 3.00 4.51 4.62
CA PRO A 118 3.43 4.37 6.01
C PRO A 118 4.36 3.16 6.18
N ALA A 119 5.45 3.33 6.94
CA ALA A 119 6.41 2.25 7.22
C ALA A 119 5.74 1.02 7.84
N SER A 120 4.75 1.23 8.71
CA SER A 120 3.97 0.14 9.33
C SER A 120 3.21 -0.71 8.31
N GLU A 121 2.75 -0.11 7.20
CA GLU A 121 2.07 -0.87 6.13
C GLU A 121 3.07 -1.67 5.29
N LEU A 122 4.27 -1.15 5.06
CA LEU A 122 5.34 -1.91 4.39
C LEU A 122 5.75 -3.13 5.21
N ASP A 123 5.90 -2.96 6.52
CA ASP A 123 6.25 -4.06 7.41
C ASP A 123 5.13 -5.12 7.51
N ASP A 124 3.85 -4.69 7.55
CA ASP A 124 2.71 -5.63 7.50
C ASP A 124 2.63 -6.37 6.16
N CYS A 125 2.91 -5.69 5.02
CA CYS A 125 3.00 -6.35 3.71
C CYS A 125 4.11 -7.41 3.68
N ARG A 126 5.30 -7.09 4.20
CA ARG A 126 6.42 -8.04 4.30
C ARG A 126 6.05 -9.23 5.19
N ALA A 127 5.44 -8.98 6.35
CA ALA A 127 5.00 -10.02 7.26
C ALA A 127 3.94 -10.93 6.62
N LEU A 128 2.94 -10.35 5.95
CA LEU A 128 1.90 -11.12 5.25
C LEU A 128 2.46 -11.95 4.10
N ALA A 129 3.40 -11.40 3.32
CA ALA A 129 4.05 -12.15 2.26
C ALA A 129 4.84 -13.34 2.79
N ALA A 130 5.54 -13.18 3.91
CA ALA A 130 6.25 -14.27 4.57
C ALA A 130 5.28 -15.33 5.14
N GLU A 131 4.21 -14.89 5.81
CA GLU A 131 3.16 -15.75 6.37
C GLU A 131 2.49 -16.62 5.31
N TRP A 132 2.22 -16.07 4.13
CA TRP A 132 1.51 -16.77 3.05
C TRP A 132 2.45 -17.36 1.98
N HIS A 133 3.76 -17.33 2.22
CA HIS A 133 4.78 -17.79 1.26
C HIS A 133 4.64 -17.18 -0.13
N LEU A 134 4.28 -15.90 -0.20
CA LEU A 134 4.18 -15.16 -1.45
C LEU A 134 5.59 -14.85 -1.97
N ARG A 135 5.80 -15.01 -3.27
CA ARG A 135 6.94 -14.38 -3.94
C ARG A 135 6.70 -12.87 -3.95
N TRP A 136 7.45 -12.14 -3.13
CA TRP A 136 7.22 -10.73 -2.87
C TRP A 136 8.49 -9.89 -2.95
N GLU A 137 8.37 -8.69 -3.54
CA GLU A 137 9.43 -7.68 -3.52
C GLU A 137 8.86 -6.26 -3.37
N PRO A 138 9.56 -5.36 -2.66
CA PRO A 138 9.24 -3.95 -2.70
C PRO A 138 9.70 -3.34 -4.03
N VAL A 139 8.91 -2.40 -4.56
CA VAL A 139 9.29 -1.61 -5.75
C VAL A 139 9.26 -0.14 -5.39
N VAL A 140 10.34 0.59 -5.66
CA VAL A 140 10.39 2.03 -5.37
C VAL A 140 9.63 2.79 -6.46
N THR A 141 8.76 3.72 -6.05
CA THR A 141 8.04 4.63 -6.97
C THR A 141 8.48 6.08 -6.77
N ASP A 142 8.41 6.85 -7.85
CA ASP A 142 8.97 8.19 -7.98
C ASP A 142 7.88 9.29 -8.04
N GLU A 143 6.68 9.05 -7.50
CA GLU A 143 5.59 10.02 -7.59
C GLU A 143 5.93 11.36 -6.91
N MET A 144 6.80 11.34 -5.90
CA MET A 144 7.25 12.56 -5.23
C MET A 144 8.13 13.45 -6.11
N ASP A 145 8.69 12.93 -7.21
CA ASP A 145 9.47 13.72 -8.17
C ASP A 145 8.57 14.41 -9.22
N ASP A 146 7.29 14.04 -9.29
CA ASP A 146 6.31 14.63 -10.20
C ASP A 146 5.66 15.89 -9.55
N PRO A 147 5.88 17.10 -10.10
CA PRO A 147 5.21 18.30 -9.61
C PRO A 147 3.68 18.19 -9.62
N ALA A 148 3.11 17.40 -10.53
CA ALA A 148 1.67 17.20 -10.60
C ALA A 148 1.11 16.36 -9.44
N TYR A 149 1.88 15.39 -8.94
CA TYR A 149 1.55 14.72 -7.69
C TYR A 149 1.67 15.68 -6.50
N GLN A 150 2.77 16.43 -6.43
CA GLN A 150 3.04 17.36 -5.33
C GLN A 150 1.98 18.46 -5.21
N ARG A 151 1.38 18.92 -6.30
CA ARG A 151 0.28 19.93 -6.26
C ARG A 151 -0.95 19.48 -5.47
N ASN A 152 -1.14 18.16 -5.33
CA ASN A 152 -2.26 17.59 -4.57
C ASN A 152 -3.63 18.07 -5.08
N ASP A 153 -3.84 18.04 -6.39
CA ASP A 153 -5.13 18.34 -7.02
C ASP A 153 -6.03 17.09 -7.08
N ALA A 154 -7.19 17.21 -7.74
CA ALA A 154 -8.16 16.13 -7.90
C ALA A 154 -7.58 14.90 -8.62
N ASP A 155 -6.51 15.06 -9.41
CA ASP A 155 -5.85 14.01 -10.17
C ASP A 155 -4.58 13.47 -9.49
N ARG A 156 -4.27 13.85 -8.23
CA ARG A 156 -3.12 13.29 -7.47
C ARG A 156 -3.01 11.76 -7.58
N CYS A 157 -4.14 11.06 -7.48
CA CYS A 157 -4.17 9.59 -7.57
C CYS A 157 -3.86 9.07 -8.98
N TYR A 158 -4.11 9.85 -10.05
CA TYR A 158 -3.64 9.54 -11.40
C TYR A 158 -2.11 9.50 -11.42
N HIS A 159 -1.46 10.58 -10.99
CA HIS A 159 0.01 10.69 -10.96
C HIS A 159 0.68 9.62 -10.09
N CYS A 160 0.06 9.28 -8.96
CA CYS A 160 0.49 8.17 -8.11
C CYS A 160 0.49 6.83 -8.85
N LYS A 161 -0.57 6.56 -9.63
CA LYS A 161 -0.72 5.31 -10.38
C LYS A 161 0.14 5.30 -11.66
N GLU A 162 0.42 6.47 -12.22
CA GLU A 162 1.39 6.62 -13.31
C GLU A 162 2.78 6.18 -12.85
N ALA A 163 3.23 6.65 -11.69
CA ALA A 163 4.51 6.25 -11.09
C ALA A 163 4.57 4.73 -10.82
N LEU A 164 3.50 4.17 -10.25
CA LEU A 164 3.39 2.71 -10.05
C LEU A 164 3.52 1.95 -11.37
N GLY A 165 2.80 2.37 -12.40
CA GLY A 165 2.84 1.71 -13.70
C GLY A 165 4.18 1.86 -14.41
N ARG A 166 4.90 2.98 -14.24
CA ARG A 166 6.29 3.13 -14.69
C ARG A 166 7.22 2.12 -14.01
N ALA A 167 7.06 1.93 -12.70
CA ALA A 167 7.90 1.03 -11.93
C ALA A 167 7.62 -0.46 -12.23
N LEU A 168 6.34 -0.83 -12.41
CA LEU A 168 5.93 -2.21 -12.68
C LEU A 168 6.07 -2.63 -14.15
N GLY A 169 6.03 -1.69 -15.10
CA GLY A 169 6.09 -2.00 -16.54
C GLY A 169 7.29 -2.87 -16.93
N PRO A 170 8.54 -2.51 -16.56
CA PRO A 170 9.73 -3.33 -16.84
C PRO A 170 9.68 -4.71 -16.19
N VAL A 171 9.19 -4.79 -14.94
CA VAL A 171 9.07 -6.04 -14.18
C VAL A 171 8.08 -7.00 -14.85
N ALA A 172 6.91 -6.47 -15.23
CA ALA A 172 5.88 -7.22 -15.93
C ALA A 172 6.35 -7.69 -17.31
N SER A 173 7.00 -6.80 -18.09
CA SER A 173 7.48 -7.11 -19.44
C SER A 173 8.56 -8.21 -19.43
N ALA A 174 9.49 -8.17 -18.47
CA ALA A 174 10.56 -9.17 -18.36
C ALA A 174 10.02 -10.57 -18.06
N GLY A 175 8.88 -10.67 -17.35
CA GLY A 175 8.24 -11.92 -16.97
C GLY A 175 7.11 -12.37 -17.91
N GLY A 176 6.79 -11.61 -18.96
CA GLY A 176 5.58 -11.85 -19.77
C GLY A 176 4.30 -11.81 -18.93
N ALA A 177 4.29 -10.99 -17.88
CA ALA A 177 3.25 -10.95 -16.87
C ALA A 177 2.29 -9.78 -17.10
N VAL A 178 1.02 -9.95 -16.69
CA VAL A 178 0.05 -8.85 -16.64
C VAL A 178 0.03 -8.22 -15.25
N VAL A 179 -0.01 -6.88 -15.19
CA VAL A 179 -0.15 -6.16 -13.91
C VAL A 179 -1.61 -6.21 -13.47
N VAL A 180 -1.88 -6.61 -12.24
CA VAL A 180 -3.23 -6.68 -11.67
C VAL A 180 -3.37 -5.85 -10.41
N LEU A 181 -4.52 -5.16 -10.27
CA LEU A 181 -4.87 -4.38 -9.09
C LEU A 181 -6.15 -4.94 -8.45
N GLY A 182 -6.19 -4.96 -7.12
CA GLY A 182 -7.38 -5.31 -6.34
C GLY A 182 -8.43 -4.20 -6.32
N VAL A 183 -9.02 -3.90 -7.49
CA VAL A 183 -10.17 -2.99 -7.64
C VAL A 183 -11.43 -3.84 -7.77
N ASN A 184 -12.45 -3.59 -6.95
CA ASN A 184 -13.74 -4.30 -6.98
C ASN A 184 -14.86 -3.43 -7.59
N LEU A 185 -16.07 -3.97 -7.74
CA LEU A 185 -17.19 -3.26 -8.38
C LEU A 185 -17.60 -1.97 -7.65
N ASP A 186 -17.54 -1.95 -6.32
CA ASP A 186 -17.87 -0.77 -5.50
C ASP A 186 -16.88 0.38 -5.71
N ASP A 187 -15.72 0.10 -6.29
CA ASP A 187 -14.70 1.10 -6.59
C ASP A 187 -14.93 1.82 -7.93
N LEU A 188 -15.89 1.42 -8.77
CA LEU A 188 -16.11 1.94 -10.14
C LEU A 188 -16.88 3.28 -10.23
N GLY A 189 -16.96 4.06 -9.15
CA GLY A 189 -17.68 5.35 -9.11
C GLY A 189 -17.13 6.46 -10.04
N GLU A 190 -17.80 7.62 -10.05
CA GLU A 190 -17.63 8.67 -11.08
C GLU A 190 -16.25 9.33 -11.20
N HIS A 191 -15.47 9.49 -10.11
CA HIS A 191 -14.13 10.09 -10.16
C HIS A 191 -13.04 9.12 -9.65
N ARG A 192 -12.41 8.40 -10.58
CA ARG A 192 -11.37 7.39 -10.27
C ARG A 192 -10.09 7.58 -11.10
N PRO A 193 -9.40 8.73 -10.95
CA PRO A 193 -8.21 9.07 -11.73
C PRO A 193 -7.11 8.00 -11.67
N GLY A 194 -6.90 7.38 -10.52
CA GLY A 194 -5.90 6.31 -10.39
C GLY A 194 -6.23 5.04 -11.19
N GLN A 195 -7.50 4.64 -11.25
CA GLN A 195 -7.90 3.44 -12.03
C GLN A 195 -7.78 3.70 -13.52
N ARG A 196 -8.12 4.92 -13.96
CA ARG A 196 -7.92 5.38 -15.34
C ARG A 196 -6.45 5.25 -15.77
N SER A 197 -5.52 5.83 -15.01
CA SER A 197 -4.07 5.69 -15.28
C SER A 197 -3.62 4.23 -15.33
N ALA A 198 -4.07 3.41 -14.36
CA ALA A 198 -3.70 1.99 -14.34
C ALA A 198 -4.18 1.24 -15.59
N ALA A 199 -5.41 1.51 -16.05
CA ALA A 199 -5.97 0.92 -17.27
C ALA A 199 -5.24 1.40 -18.54
N GLU A 200 -4.91 2.69 -18.64
CA GLU A 200 -4.13 3.26 -19.75
C GLU A 200 -2.75 2.60 -19.89
N ARG A 201 -2.19 2.10 -18.78
CA ARG A 201 -0.93 1.34 -18.73
C ARG A 201 -1.10 -0.17 -18.90
N GLY A 202 -2.32 -0.64 -19.21
CA GLY A 202 -2.61 -2.04 -19.47
C GLY A 202 -2.77 -2.90 -18.22
N ALA A 203 -2.93 -2.31 -17.03
CA ALA A 203 -3.25 -3.09 -15.84
C ALA A 203 -4.69 -3.61 -15.90
N ARG A 204 -4.92 -4.77 -15.27
CA ARG A 204 -6.22 -5.46 -15.24
C ARG A 204 -6.83 -5.48 -13.84
N PHE A 205 -8.15 -5.64 -13.78
CA PHE A 205 -8.93 -5.56 -12.55
C PHE A 205 -9.72 -6.86 -12.36
N PRO A 206 -9.05 -7.97 -11.99
CA PRO A 206 -9.65 -9.31 -12.02
C PRO A 206 -10.88 -9.44 -11.11
N LEU A 207 -10.96 -8.69 -10.01
CA LEU A 207 -12.16 -8.69 -9.15
C LEU A 207 -13.36 -8.05 -9.86
N VAL A 208 -13.18 -6.93 -10.55
CA VAL A 208 -14.24 -6.32 -11.38
C VAL A 208 -14.67 -7.28 -12.50
N GLU A 209 -13.71 -7.88 -13.20
CA GLU A 209 -13.98 -8.80 -14.32
C GLU A 209 -14.68 -10.09 -13.87
N ALA A 210 -14.43 -10.54 -12.63
CA ALA A 210 -15.13 -11.65 -12.01
C ALA A 210 -16.45 -11.26 -11.32
N GLY A 211 -16.77 -9.96 -11.22
CA GLY A 211 -18.01 -9.46 -10.64
C GLY A 211 -18.03 -9.41 -9.11
N PHE A 212 -16.87 -9.23 -8.47
CA PHE A 212 -16.76 -9.09 -7.02
C PHE A 212 -17.18 -7.70 -6.55
N THR A 213 -18.12 -7.66 -5.60
CA THR A 213 -18.30 -6.52 -4.71
C THR A 213 -17.31 -6.60 -3.54
N LYS A 214 -17.15 -5.51 -2.81
CA LYS A 214 -16.35 -5.46 -1.58
C LYS A 214 -16.84 -6.42 -0.51
N ALA A 215 -18.17 -6.60 -0.40
CA ALA A 215 -18.76 -7.54 0.54
C ALA A 215 -18.33 -8.98 0.21
N MET A 216 -18.46 -9.35 -1.07
CA MET A 216 -18.04 -10.68 -1.57
C MET A 216 -16.55 -10.94 -1.34
N VAL A 217 -15.68 -9.93 -1.51
CA VAL A 217 -14.25 -10.07 -1.20
C VAL A 217 -14.03 -10.40 0.27
N ARG A 218 -14.72 -9.71 1.19
CA ARG A 218 -14.61 -9.97 2.63
C ARG A 218 -15.15 -11.35 2.99
N ASP A 219 -16.29 -11.74 2.45
CA ASP A 219 -16.92 -13.03 2.75
C ASP A 219 -16.07 -14.19 2.22
N ALA A 220 -15.58 -14.11 0.97
CA ALA A 220 -14.60 -15.04 0.42
C ALA A 220 -13.32 -15.08 1.28
N SER A 221 -12.80 -13.91 1.68
CA SER A 221 -11.60 -13.85 2.53
C SER A 221 -11.80 -14.53 3.88
N ARG A 222 -12.97 -14.35 4.54
CA ARG A 222 -13.28 -15.05 5.81
C ARG A 222 -13.42 -16.56 5.61
N HIS A 223 -14.09 -16.97 4.54
CA HIS A 223 -14.21 -18.38 4.17
C HIS A 223 -12.85 -19.03 3.91
N LEU A 224 -11.89 -18.29 3.38
CA LEU A 224 -10.51 -18.75 3.16
C LEU A 224 -9.62 -18.57 4.40
N GLY A 225 -10.11 -17.92 5.46
CA GLY A 225 -9.41 -17.74 6.72
C GLY A 225 -8.35 -16.63 6.68
N LEU A 226 -8.47 -15.67 5.76
CA LEU A 226 -7.50 -14.60 5.59
C LEU A 226 -7.68 -13.54 6.69
N ARG A 227 -6.62 -13.27 7.46
CA ARG A 227 -6.65 -12.25 8.53
C ARG A 227 -6.95 -10.82 8.03
N THR A 228 -6.78 -10.58 6.73
CA THR A 228 -7.05 -9.28 6.10
C THR A 228 -8.53 -9.04 5.83
N ALA A 229 -9.41 -10.04 6.02
CA ALA A 229 -10.83 -9.93 5.69
C ALA A 229 -11.54 -8.77 6.38
N ASP A 230 -11.14 -8.44 7.61
CA ASP A 230 -11.69 -7.33 8.39
C ASP A 230 -10.72 -6.15 8.54
N LYS A 231 -9.56 -6.19 7.85
CA LYS A 231 -8.62 -5.05 7.85
C LYS A 231 -9.34 -3.79 7.32
N PRO A 232 -9.29 -2.66 8.04
CA PRO A 232 -9.81 -1.39 7.55
C PRO A 232 -9.10 -0.94 6.27
N ALA A 233 -9.78 -0.13 5.46
CA ALA A 233 -9.16 0.41 4.25
C ALA A 233 -8.05 1.42 4.64
N ALA A 234 -6.80 1.05 4.39
CA ALA A 234 -5.66 1.93 4.54
C ALA A 234 -5.53 2.83 3.31
N ALA A 235 -5.51 4.15 3.53
CA ALA A 235 -5.18 5.13 2.51
C ALA A 235 -3.72 5.59 2.69
N CYS A 236 -3.10 6.11 1.63
CA CYS A 236 -1.76 6.69 1.71
C CYS A 236 -1.71 7.93 2.62
N LEU A 237 -0.51 8.30 3.08
CA LEU A 237 -0.30 9.48 3.93
C LEU A 237 -0.76 10.77 3.24
N ALA A 238 -0.58 10.89 1.92
CA ALA A 238 -1.05 12.04 1.15
C ALA A 238 -2.57 12.25 1.25
N SER A 239 -3.37 11.21 1.57
CA SER A 239 -4.80 11.37 1.81
C SER A 239 -5.13 12.15 3.08
N ARG A 240 -4.15 12.48 3.93
CA ARG A 240 -4.32 13.32 5.12
C ARG A 240 -4.16 14.80 4.81
N VAL A 241 -3.68 15.12 3.61
CA VAL A 241 -3.40 16.48 3.16
C VAL A 241 -4.58 16.99 2.32
N PRO A 242 -5.25 18.10 2.71
CA PRO A 242 -6.33 18.70 1.94
C PRO A 242 -5.93 19.02 0.50
N TYR A 243 -6.85 18.82 -0.44
CA TYR A 243 -6.64 19.17 -1.83
C TYR A 243 -6.18 20.63 -1.99
N GLY A 244 -5.25 20.87 -2.92
CA GLY A 244 -4.61 22.16 -3.14
C GLY A 244 -3.49 22.51 -2.15
N THR A 245 -3.31 21.74 -1.07
CA THR A 245 -2.13 21.88 -0.19
C THR A 245 -1.01 20.99 -0.70
N PRO A 246 0.20 21.53 -1.00
CA PRO A 246 1.29 20.74 -1.55
C PRO A 246 1.67 19.54 -0.68
N VAL A 247 1.80 18.37 -1.30
CA VAL A 247 2.35 17.16 -0.67
C VAL A 247 3.87 17.24 -0.74
N THR A 248 4.49 17.34 0.44
CA THR A 248 5.96 17.42 0.58
C THR A 248 6.46 16.35 1.54
N LEU A 249 7.75 16.02 1.47
CA LEU A 249 8.38 15.06 2.39
C LEU A 249 8.21 15.48 3.86
N GLY A 250 8.29 16.78 4.16
CA GLY A 250 8.10 17.30 5.51
C GLY A 250 6.69 17.00 6.01
N VAL A 251 5.66 17.39 5.25
CA VAL A 251 4.26 17.16 5.61
C VAL A 251 3.95 15.67 5.80
N LEU A 252 4.45 14.81 4.92
CA LEU A 252 4.23 13.36 5.03
C LEU A 252 4.86 12.78 6.29
N ARG A 253 6.07 13.23 6.66
CA ARG A 253 6.76 12.84 7.91
C ARG A 253 6.00 13.31 9.14
N GLU A 254 5.59 14.58 9.19
CA GLU A 254 4.80 15.12 10.31
C GLU A 254 3.51 14.32 10.52
N VAL A 255 2.79 13.99 9.44
CA VAL A 255 1.59 13.15 9.49
C VAL A 255 1.94 11.75 10.01
N GLU A 256 2.95 11.09 9.45
CA GLU A 256 3.32 9.73 9.84
C GLU A 256 3.76 9.64 11.31
N GLU A 257 4.60 10.57 11.75
CA GLU A 257 5.07 10.65 13.14
C GLU A 257 3.92 10.91 14.11
N ALA A 258 2.99 11.79 13.76
CA ALA A 258 1.80 12.03 14.57
C ALA A 258 0.90 10.79 14.64
N GLU A 259 0.64 10.11 13.51
CA GLU A 259 -0.15 8.88 13.51
C GLU A 259 0.54 7.75 14.30
N ALA A 260 1.87 7.61 14.18
CA ALA A 260 2.65 6.63 14.91
C ALA A 260 2.62 6.88 16.43
N GLY A 261 2.76 8.14 16.85
CA GLY A 261 2.68 8.53 18.25
C GLY A 261 1.32 8.21 18.87
N LEU A 262 0.22 8.47 18.14
CA LEU A 262 -1.12 8.12 18.61
C LEU A 262 -1.39 6.61 18.59
N LYS A 263 -0.86 5.88 17.60
CA LYS A 263 -0.92 4.40 17.59
C LYS A 263 -0.23 3.80 18.82
N ALA A 264 0.91 4.35 19.23
CA ALA A 264 1.61 3.93 20.45
C ALA A 264 0.80 4.14 21.74
N LEU A 265 -0.20 5.05 21.72
CA LEU A 265 -1.15 5.28 22.82
C LEU A 265 -2.40 4.38 22.75
N GLY A 266 -2.44 3.42 21.82
CA GLY A 266 -3.54 2.45 21.69
C GLY A 266 -4.68 2.88 20.75
N PHE A 267 -4.46 3.89 19.91
CA PHE A 267 -5.40 4.27 18.85
C PHE A 267 -5.01 3.55 17.55
N GLY A 268 -5.54 2.34 17.32
CA GLY A 268 -5.21 1.56 16.12
C GLY A 268 -5.80 2.13 14.83
N GLU A 269 -7.06 2.55 14.88
CA GLU A 269 -7.76 3.22 13.79
C GLU A 269 -7.81 4.73 14.05
N LEU A 270 -7.09 5.49 13.23
CA LEU A 270 -7.08 6.95 13.30
C LEU A 270 -6.63 7.58 11.99
N ARG A 271 -6.81 8.89 11.88
CA ARG A 271 -6.13 9.74 10.90
C ARG A 271 -5.69 11.05 11.54
N VAL A 272 -4.53 11.57 11.15
CA VAL A 272 -4.10 12.94 11.49
C VAL A 272 -4.16 13.79 10.23
N ARG A 273 -5.13 14.69 10.12
CA ARG A 273 -5.26 15.60 8.98
C ARG A 273 -4.35 16.81 9.15
N HIS A 274 -3.63 17.13 8.08
CA HIS A 274 -2.70 18.24 8.04
C HIS A 274 -3.40 19.55 7.65
N TYR A 275 -3.29 20.58 8.49
CA TYR A 275 -3.75 21.93 8.20
C TYR A 275 -2.69 22.94 8.63
N ARG A 276 -1.62 23.08 7.83
CA ARG A 276 -0.47 23.95 8.16
C ARG A 276 0.12 23.55 9.51
N ASP A 277 0.06 24.42 10.51
CA ASP A 277 0.57 24.16 11.86
C ASP A 277 -0.46 23.47 12.79
N MET A 278 -1.61 23.05 12.25
CA MET A 278 -2.66 22.33 12.95
C MET A 278 -2.77 20.88 12.49
N ALA A 279 -2.78 19.96 13.45
CA ALA A 279 -3.20 18.58 13.27
C ALA A 279 -4.65 18.42 13.74
N ARG A 280 -5.53 17.92 12.86
CA ARG A 280 -6.89 17.51 13.22
C ARG A 280 -6.99 16.00 13.29
N ILE A 281 -7.20 15.47 14.48
CA ILE A 281 -7.26 14.04 14.76
C ILE A 281 -8.67 13.52 14.49
N GLU A 282 -8.75 12.42 13.74
CA GLU A 282 -9.97 11.64 13.52
C GLU A 282 -9.77 10.26 14.16
N VAL A 283 -10.66 9.88 15.09
CA VAL A 283 -10.75 8.53 15.66
C VAL A 283 -12.19 8.03 15.58
N PRO A 284 -12.45 6.72 15.67
CA PRO A 284 -13.79 6.21 15.89
C PRO A 284 -14.48 6.94 17.06
N VAL A 285 -15.77 7.24 16.92
CA VAL A 285 -16.50 8.09 17.87
C VAL A 285 -16.51 7.49 19.28
N ASP A 286 -16.59 6.17 19.38
CA ASP A 286 -16.51 5.40 20.63
C ASP A 286 -15.14 5.51 21.32
N ARG A 287 -14.07 5.85 20.58
CA ARG A 287 -12.72 6.08 21.13
C ARG A 287 -12.44 7.53 21.52
N MET A 288 -13.37 8.46 21.27
CA MET A 288 -13.15 9.88 21.54
C MET A 288 -13.00 10.18 23.04
N ALA A 289 -13.74 9.46 23.90
CA ALA A 289 -13.62 9.61 25.35
C ALA A 289 -12.22 9.24 25.84
N ASP A 290 -11.65 8.13 25.34
CA ASP A 290 -10.28 7.69 25.66
C ASP A 290 -9.25 8.72 25.20
N LEU A 291 -9.45 9.32 24.02
CA LEU A 291 -8.56 10.34 23.47
C LEU A 291 -8.53 11.58 24.35
N VAL A 292 -9.68 12.04 24.83
CA VAL A 292 -9.78 13.19 25.75
C VAL A 292 -9.21 12.83 27.13
N ALA A 293 -9.42 11.61 27.62
CA ALA A 293 -8.85 11.14 28.87
C ALA A 293 -7.30 11.12 28.82
N GLN A 294 -6.71 10.80 27.67
CA GLN A 294 -5.26 10.79 27.44
C GLN A 294 -4.72 12.11 26.83
N ARG A 295 -5.46 13.22 26.93
CA ARG A 295 -5.18 14.48 26.21
C ARG A 295 -3.73 14.97 26.31
N ASP A 296 -3.08 14.84 27.47
CA ASP A 296 -1.74 15.40 27.67
C ASP A 296 -0.69 14.59 26.88
N ALA A 297 -0.84 13.26 26.85
CA ALA A 297 0.00 12.38 26.05
C ALA A 297 -0.26 12.55 24.54
N VAL A 298 -1.54 12.69 24.15
CA VAL A 298 -1.97 12.97 22.78
C VAL A 298 -1.35 14.28 22.27
N VAL A 299 -1.47 15.37 23.05
CA VAL A 299 -0.90 16.67 22.69
C VAL A 299 0.62 16.59 22.60
N ALA A 300 1.28 15.89 23.53
CA ALA A 300 2.73 15.72 23.50
C ALA A 300 3.19 14.97 22.25
N ALA A 301 2.54 13.86 21.90
CA ALA A 301 2.87 13.06 20.71
C ALA A 301 2.73 13.88 19.41
N VAL A 302 1.61 14.59 19.25
CA VAL A 302 1.33 15.36 18.03
C VAL A 302 2.21 16.61 17.92
N ARG A 303 2.56 17.24 19.05
CA ARG A 303 3.53 18.35 19.06
C ARG A 303 4.96 17.91 18.76
N ALA A 304 5.35 16.71 19.23
CA ALA A 304 6.65 16.14 18.92
C ALA A 304 6.83 15.90 17.41
N ALA A 305 5.73 15.61 16.71
CA ALA A 305 5.68 15.47 15.25
C ALA A 305 5.65 16.82 14.48
N GLY A 306 5.77 17.97 15.16
CA GLY A 306 5.92 19.29 14.52
C GLY A 306 4.69 20.20 14.53
N TYR A 307 3.52 19.72 14.97
CA TYR A 307 2.30 20.54 14.99
C TYR A 307 2.24 21.49 16.19
N ARG A 308 1.74 22.71 15.97
CA ARG A 308 1.51 23.71 17.04
C ARG A 308 0.16 23.51 17.73
N TYR A 309 -0.86 23.25 16.93
CA TYR A 309 -2.25 23.10 17.36
C TYR A 309 -2.72 21.67 17.16
N VAL A 310 -3.37 21.12 18.19
CA VAL A 310 -3.93 19.76 18.18
C VAL A 310 -5.42 19.90 18.37
N THR A 311 -6.19 19.42 17.40
CA THR A 311 -7.65 19.46 17.40
C THR A 311 -8.22 18.07 17.16
N VAL A 312 -9.50 17.90 17.49
CA VAL A 312 -10.23 16.64 17.28
C VAL A 312 -11.41 16.94 16.37
N ASP A 313 -11.62 16.12 15.36
CA ASP A 313 -12.82 16.16 14.54
C ASP A 313 -13.98 15.53 15.33
N LEU A 314 -14.99 16.33 15.65
CA LEU A 314 -16.15 15.90 16.43
C LEU A 314 -17.04 14.91 15.66
N GLU A 315 -16.92 14.85 14.34
CA GLU A 315 -17.61 13.85 13.51
C GLU A 315 -16.86 12.50 13.50
N GLY A 316 -15.65 12.45 14.05
CA GLY A 316 -14.83 11.25 14.15
C GLY A 316 -14.26 10.78 12.80
N LEU A 317 -13.81 9.52 12.78
CA LEU A 317 -13.21 8.88 11.61
C LEU A 317 -14.27 8.45 10.59
N ARG A 318 -14.18 8.99 9.37
CA ARG A 318 -15.07 8.64 8.25
C ARG A 318 -14.30 8.40 6.95
N SER A 319 -14.84 7.54 6.09
CA SER A 319 -14.30 7.38 4.74
C SER A 319 -14.58 8.63 3.90
N GLY A 320 -13.62 9.03 3.05
CA GLY A 320 -13.84 10.13 2.09
C GLY A 320 -13.98 11.55 2.68
N ASN A 321 -13.59 11.82 3.94
CA ASN A 321 -13.79 13.13 4.58
C ASN A 321 -13.29 14.33 3.73
N LEU A 322 -12.16 14.19 3.04
CA LEU A 322 -11.60 15.26 2.19
C LEU A 322 -12.21 15.31 0.78
N ASN A 323 -12.97 14.30 0.36
CA ASN A 323 -13.55 14.24 -0.98
C ASN A 323 -14.73 15.22 -1.13
N ALA A 324 -15.36 15.65 -0.03
CA ALA A 324 -16.41 16.66 -0.05
C ALA A 324 -15.92 17.96 -0.74
N ALA A 325 -14.66 18.34 -0.51
CA ALA A 325 -14.05 19.52 -1.14
C ALA A 325 -13.90 19.42 -2.67
N LEU A 326 -13.96 18.20 -3.25
CA LEU A 326 -13.93 18.06 -4.72
C LEU A 326 -15.23 18.53 -5.37
N ALA A 327 -16.37 18.41 -4.67
CA ALA A 327 -17.64 18.96 -5.14
C ALA A 327 -17.60 20.50 -5.19
N ASP A 328 -16.94 21.12 -4.21
CA ASP A 328 -16.76 22.57 -4.13
C ASP A 328 -15.77 23.07 -5.20
N LEU A 329 -14.75 22.29 -5.53
CA LEU A 329 -13.81 22.62 -6.62
C LEU A 329 -14.45 22.48 -8.01
N GLY A 330 -15.36 21.50 -8.20
CA GLY A 330 -16.08 21.32 -9.46
C GLY A 330 -17.06 22.46 -9.77
N THR A 331 -17.62 23.10 -8.74
CA THR A 331 -18.50 24.27 -8.91
C THR A 331 -17.72 25.55 -9.24
N ALA A 332 -16.48 25.70 -8.74
CA ALA A 332 -15.65 26.87 -8.99
C ALA A 332 -15.04 26.95 -10.41
N VAL A 333 -14.95 25.83 -11.15
CA VAL A 333 -14.44 25.81 -12.54
C VAL A 333 -15.56 26.10 -13.57
N SER A 334 -16.83 26.10 -13.13
CA SER A 334 -18.00 26.34 -13.99
C SER A 334 -18.62 27.73 -13.84
N SER A 335 -17.95 28.66 -13.13
CA SER A 335 -18.41 30.04 -12.89
C SER A 335 -17.51 31.08 -13.52
#